data_AF-A0A2N0PY25-F1
#
_entry.id   AF-A0A2N0PY25-F1
#
_cell.length_a   1.000
_cell.length_b   1.000
_cell.length_c   1.000
_cell.angle_alpha   90.00
_cell.angle_beta   90.00
_cell.angle_gamma   90.00
#
_symmetry.space_group_name_H-M   'P 1'
#
loop_
_entity.id
_entity.type
_entity.pdbx_description
1 polymer ?
#
loop_
_entity_poly.entity_id
_entity_poly.type
_entity_poly.pdbx_seq_one_letter_code
_entity_poly.pdbx_strand_id
1 'polypeptide(L)'
;PNTLLVPTLDIDLGWHTHQIHASLYRAFTQKHIGRIINHGDTLAKRTLSDGFATTARSWYKKYHEPYMHMNPSKYWLSTKKKDHVHCRATLWFFGSL
;
A
#
# COMPACT_ATOMS: atom_id res chain seq x y z
N PRO A 1 15.53 -4.89 -3.89
CA PRO A 1 14.29 -5.66 -4.20
C PRO A 1 13.18 -4.75 -4.76
N ASN A 2 12.66 -5.06 -5.95
CA ASN A 2 11.58 -4.33 -6.64
C ASN A 2 10.20 -4.96 -6.34
N THR A 3 9.84 -5.10 -5.07
CA THR A 3 8.49 -5.57 -4.70
C THR A 3 7.59 -4.35 -4.51
N LEU A 4 6.51 -4.26 -5.29
CA LEU A 4 5.49 -3.24 -5.10
C LEU A 4 4.74 -3.53 -3.79
N LEU A 5 4.82 -2.58 -2.85
CA LEU A 5 4.01 -2.59 -1.64
C LEU A 5 2.91 -1.55 -1.79
N VAL A 6 1.69 -1.94 -1.43
CA VAL A 6 0.50 -1.08 -1.54
C VAL A 6 -0.04 -0.88 -0.13
N PRO A 7 0.00 0.35 0.41
CA PRO A 7 -0.49 0.65 1.74
C PRO A 7 -2.01 0.46 1.84
N THR A 8 -2.51 0.26 3.05
CA THR A 8 -3.93 0.45 3.38
C THR A 8 -4.28 1.94 3.35
N LEU A 9 -5.57 2.27 3.27
CA LEU A 9 -6.03 3.67 3.16
C LEU A 9 -5.60 4.55 4.34
N ASP A 10 -5.64 4.02 5.56
CA ASP A 10 -5.21 4.68 6.78
C ASP A 10 -3.70 4.94 6.81
N ILE A 11 -2.89 3.98 6.36
CA ILE A 11 -1.44 4.14 6.22
C ILE A 11 -1.13 5.19 5.14
N ASP A 12 -1.84 5.13 4.02
CA ASP A 12 -1.67 6.04 2.88
C ASP A 12 -1.99 7.49 3.26
N LEU A 13 -3.11 7.72 3.97
CA LEU A 13 -3.49 9.04 4.46
C LEU A 13 -2.48 9.60 5.48
N GLY A 14 -2.01 8.77 6.40
CA GLY A 14 -0.96 9.15 7.34
C GLY A 14 0.35 9.51 6.63
N TRP A 15 0.68 8.76 5.57
CA TRP A 15 1.85 9.04 4.74
C TRP A 15 1.73 10.36 3.98
N HIS A 16 0.58 10.63 3.35
CA HIS A 16 0.31 11.92 2.71
C HIS A 16 0.39 13.08 3.69
N THR A 17 -0.15 12.91 4.90
CA THR A 17 -0.06 13.94 5.96
C THR A 17 1.39 14.26 6.30
N HIS A 18 2.25 13.24 6.39
CA HIS A 18 3.69 13.44 6.60
C HIS A 18 4.34 14.19 5.42
N GLN A 19 3.93 13.90 4.18
CA GLN A 19 4.46 14.57 2.98
C GLN A 19 4.13 16.06 2.91
N ILE A 20 3.07 16.54 3.56
CA ILE A 20 2.71 17.98 3.65
C ILE A 20 3.89 18.81 4.21
N HIS A 21 4.66 18.25 5.14
CA HIS A 21 5.84 18.89 5.69
C HIS A 21 7.12 18.40 5.00
N ALA A 22 7.36 18.86 3.77
CA ALA A 22 8.43 18.37 2.89
C ALA A 22 9.83 18.31 3.54
N SER A 23 10.22 19.31 4.35
CA SER A 23 11.52 19.33 5.01
C SER A 23 11.66 18.24 6.08
N LEU A 24 10.65 18.08 6.92
CA LEU A 24 10.58 17.05 7.95
C LEU A 24 10.49 15.66 7.32
N TYR A 25 9.68 15.50 6.28
CA TYR A 25 9.56 14.27 5.52
C TYR A 25 10.90 13.85 4.90
N ARG A 26 11.61 14.79 4.25
CA ARG A 26 12.95 14.53 3.69
C ARG A 26 13.95 14.16 4.78
N ALA A 27 13.98 14.88 5.90
CA ALA A 27 14.89 14.57 7.00
C ALA A 27 14.59 13.19 7.61
N PHE A 28 13.32 12.87 7.83
CA PHE A 28 12.88 11.58 8.37
C PHE A 28 13.24 10.43 7.44
N THR A 29 12.89 10.53 6.16
CA THR A 29 13.13 9.49 5.15
C THR A 29 14.63 9.30 4.89
N GLN A 30 15.41 10.38 4.84
CA GLN A 30 16.88 10.28 4.72
C GLN A 30 17.50 9.58 5.94
N LYS A 31 17.06 9.92 7.16
CA LYS A 31 17.60 9.34 8.39
C LYS A 31 17.29 7.85 8.54
N HIS A 32 16.06 7.41 8.23
CA HIS A 32 15.62 6.05 8.53
C HIS A 32 15.66 5.11 7.33
N ILE A 33 15.58 5.64 6.11
CA ILE A 33 15.46 4.86 4.88
C ILE A 33 16.63 5.12 3.92
N GLY A 34 17.39 6.18 4.14
CA GLY A 34 18.54 6.57 3.30
C GLY A 34 18.15 7.22 1.97
N ARG A 35 16.85 7.38 1.70
CA ARG A 35 16.31 8.00 0.49
C ARG A 35 14.91 8.55 0.74
N ILE A 36 14.51 9.54 -0.05
CA ILE A 36 13.13 10.02 -0.08
C ILE A 36 12.27 8.96 -0.77
N ILE A 37 11.13 8.61 -0.17
CA ILE A 37 10.14 7.74 -0.81
C ILE A 37 9.20 8.63 -1.60
N ASN A 38 9.14 8.39 -2.91
CA ASN A 38 8.24 9.10 -3.80
C ASN A 38 6.88 8.37 -3.87
N HIS A 39 5.79 9.12 -3.92
CA HIS A 39 4.47 8.58 -4.19
C HIS A 39 4.27 8.53 -5.71
N GLY A 40 4.23 7.32 -6.28
CA GLY A 40 3.87 7.09 -7.68
C GLY A 40 2.39 6.76 -7.78
N ASP A 41 1.58 7.74 -8.17
CA ASP A 41 0.11 7.65 -8.24
C ASP A 41 -0.42 6.98 -9.52
N THR A 42 0.45 6.73 -10.49
CA THR A 42 0.05 6.26 -11.82
C THR A 42 0.32 4.76 -11.97
N LEU A 43 -0.49 3.91 -11.35
CA LEU A 43 -0.44 2.44 -11.54
C LEU A 43 -1.79 1.88 -11.98
N ALA A 44 -1.75 0.91 -12.89
CA ALA A 44 -2.97 0.22 -13.34
C ALA A 44 -3.64 -0.54 -12.18
N LYS A 45 -4.98 -0.55 -12.15
CA LYS A 45 -5.79 -1.18 -11.09
C LYS A 45 -5.42 -2.65 -10.82
N ARG A 46 -5.05 -3.40 -11.87
CA ARG A 46 -4.60 -4.80 -11.73
C ARG A 46 -3.28 -4.90 -10.95
N THR A 47 -2.30 -4.05 -11.30
CA THR A 47 -1.01 -3.96 -10.62
C THR A 47 -1.17 -3.61 -9.14
N LEU A 48 -2.09 -2.68 -8.82
CA LEU A 48 -2.42 -2.33 -7.44
C LEU A 48 -3.03 -3.49 -6.66
N SER A 49 -3.94 -4.25 -7.27
CA SER A 49 -4.55 -5.42 -6.62
C SER A 49 -3.52 -6.52 -6.31
N ASP A 50 -2.61 -6.79 -7.25
CA ASP A 50 -1.55 -7.79 -7.06
C ASP A 50 -0.50 -7.35 -6.04
N GLY A 51 -0.15 -6.05 -6.04
CA GLY A 51 0.72 -5.45 -5.04
C GLY A 51 0.11 -5.47 -3.65
N PHE A 52 -1.20 -5.20 -3.53
CA PHE A 52 -1.93 -5.28 -2.28
C PHE A 52 -1.97 -6.71 -1.73
N ALA A 53 -2.28 -7.70 -2.58
CA ALA A 53 -2.23 -9.12 -2.21
C ALA A 53 -0.85 -9.52 -1.66
N THR A 54 0.20 -9.04 -2.32
CA THR A 54 1.58 -9.30 -1.93
C THR A 54 1.91 -8.65 -0.59
N THR A 55 1.47 -7.42 -0.38
CA THR A 55 1.65 -6.68 0.88
C THR A 55 0.93 -7.38 2.03
N ALA A 56 -0.32 -7.76 1.84
CA ALA A 56 -1.12 -8.44 2.84
C ALA A 56 -0.53 -9.81 3.24
N ARG A 57 -0.06 -10.60 2.26
CA ARG A 57 0.63 -11.87 2.53
C ARG A 57 1.93 -11.67 3.32
N SER A 58 2.74 -10.69 2.92
CA SER A 58 3.98 -10.37 3.62
C SER A 58 3.75 -9.87 5.04
N TRP A 59 2.73 -9.04 5.25
CA TRP A 59 2.32 -8.58 6.58
C TRP A 59 1.91 -9.74 7.48
N TYR A 60 1.01 -10.60 7.00
CA TYR A 60 0.55 -11.76 7.78
C TYR A 60 1.71 -12.72 8.12
N LYS A 61 2.60 -12.98 7.17
CA LYS A 61 3.79 -13.81 7.41
C LYS A 61 4.70 -13.22 8.50
N LYS A 62 4.77 -11.89 8.61
CA LYS A 62 5.66 -11.20 9.55
C LYS A 62 5.04 -11.03 10.93
N TYR A 63 3.78 -10.61 10.98
CA TYR A 63 3.12 -10.17 12.22
C TYR A 63 2.03 -11.13 12.70
N HIS A 64 1.63 -12.12 11.89
CA HIS A 64 0.54 -13.06 12.16
C HIS A 64 -0.83 -12.38 12.38
N GLU A 65 -0.96 -11.13 11.94
CA GLU A 65 -2.17 -10.32 12.01
C GLU A 65 -2.70 -10.04 10.60
N PRO A 66 -4.02 -9.85 10.41
CA PRO A 66 -4.56 -9.49 9.12
C PRO A 66 -4.16 -8.04 8.77
N TYR A 67 -3.79 -7.81 7.50
CA TYR A 67 -3.37 -6.47 7.05
C TYR A 67 -4.54 -5.47 6.96
N MET A 68 -5.77 -5.98 6.87
CA MET A 68 -7.01 -5.21 6.90
C MET A 68 -7.97 -5.88 7.86
N HIS A 69 -9.02 -5.16 8.28
CA HIS A 69 -10.13 -5.73 9.04
C HIS A 69 -10.86 -6.91 8.33
N MET A 70 -10.59 -7.17 7.05
CA MET A 70 -11.18 -8.30 6.33
C MET A 70 -10.36 -9.59 6.50
N ASN A 71 -11.07 -10.69 6.74
CA ASN A 71 -10.47 -12.01 6.91
C ASN A 71 -9.65 -12.43 5.65
N PRO A 72 -8.32 -12.65 5.78
CA PRO A 72 -7.45 -12.93 4.65
C PRO A 72 -7.72 -14.28 3.98
N SER A 73 -8.38 -15.23 4.67
CA SER A 73 -8.75 -16.54 4.11
C SER A 73 -9.72 -16.44 2.92
N LYS A 74 -10.53 -15.37 2.84
CA LYS A 74 -11.49 -15.20 1.74
C LYS A 74 -10.87 -14.72 0.42
N TYR A 75 -9.70 -14.09 0.44
CA TYR A 75 -9.18 -13.36 -0.72
C TYR A 75 -7.70 -13.62 -1.05
N TRP A 76 -6.83 -13.76 -0.04
CA TRP A 76 -5.36 -13.72 -0.25
C TRP A 76 -4.65 -15.04 0.02
N LEU A 77 -5.31 -15.97 0.74
CA LEU A 77 -4.80 -17.31 1.08
C LEU A 77 -5.34 -18.42 0.16
N SER A 78 -6.29 -18.12 -0.73
CA SER A 78 -6.81 -19.11 -1.68
C SER A 78 -5.87 -19.26 -2.88
N THR A 79 -5.49 -20.50 -3.19
CA THR A 79 -4.70 -20.86 -4.38
C THR A 79 -5.51 -20.79 -5.69
N LYS A 80 -6.82 -20.56 -5.63
CA LYS A 80 -7.65 -20.39 -6.82
C LYS A 80 -7.66 -18.93 -7.24
N LYS A 81 -7.08 -18.65 -8.41
CA LYS A 81 -7.21 -17.39 -9.13
C LYS A 81 -8.70 -17.18 -9.43
N LYS A 82 -9.39 -16.40 -8.59
CA LYS A 82 -10.77 -16.00 -8.88
C LYS A 82 -10.72 -14.68 -9.62
N ASP A 83 -11.19 -14.71 -10.86
CA ASP A 83 -11.34 -13.52 -11.67
C ASP A 83 -12.21 -12.49 -10.92
N HIS A 84 -11.70 -11.26 -10.87
CA HIS A 84 -12.39 -10.07 -10.39
C HIS A 84 -12.82 -10.08 -8.91
N VAL A 85 -11.83 -10.01 -8.00
CA VAL A 85 -12.07 -9.33 -6.72
C VAL A 85 -12.06 -7.82 -6.99
N HIS A 86 -13.23 -7.19 -6.97
CA HIS A 86 -13.34 -5.73 -6.98
C HIS A 86 -12.90 -5.19 -5.61
N CYS A 87 -11.60 -5.24 -5.33
CA CYS A 87 -11.02 -4.44 -4.27
C CYS A 87 -11.23 -2.98 -4.67
N ARG A 88 -12.13 -2.29 -3.98
CA ARG A 88 -12.12 -0.83 -3.93
C ARG A 88 -10.88 -0.41 -3.14
N ALA A 89 -9.71 -0.55 -3.76
CA ALA A 89 -8.64 0.41 -3.52
C ALA A 89 -9.18 1.69 -4.13
N THR A 90 -9.78 2.53 -3.30
CA THR A 90 -10.34 3.79 -3.78
C THR A 90 -9.15 4.64 -4.21
N LEU A 91 -8.96 4.78 -5.52
CA LEU A 91 -8.17 5.86 -6.08
C LEU A 91 -8.81 7.15 -5.59
N TRP A 92 -8.21 7.80 -4.61
CA TRP A 92 -8.50 9.19 -4.32
C TRP A 92 -7.38 10.04 -4.88
N PHE A 93 -7.65 10.56 -6.07
CA PHE A 93 -7.13 11.84 -6.53
C PHE A 93 -7.46 12.91 -5.48
N PHE A 94 -6.45 13.54 -4.90
CA PHE A 94 -6.49 14.97 -4.61
C PHE A 94 -5.38 15.55 -5.48
N GLY A 95 -5.69 15.99 -6.70
CA GLY A 95 -6.44 17.21 -6.92
C GLY A 95 -5.39 18.30 -7.14
N SER A 96 -5.08 18.59 -8.41
CA SER A 96 -4.44 19.85 -8.76
C SER A 96 -5.30 20.99 -8.20
N LEU A 97 -4.74 21.70 -7.23
CA LEU A 97 -4.77 23.15 -7.05
C LEU A 97 -3.80 23.51 -5.93
#